data_AF-A0A2W2B2W9-F1
#
_entry.id   AF-A0A2W2B2W9-F1
#
_cell.length_a   1.000
_cell.length_b   1.000
_cell.length_c   1.000
_cell.angle_alpha   90.00
_cell.angle_beta   90.00
_cell.angle_gamma   90.00
#
_symmetry.space_group_name_H-M   'P 1'
#
loop_
_entity.id
_entity.type
_entity.pdbx_description
1 polymer ?
#
loop_
_entity_poly.entity_id
_entity_poly.type
_entity_poly.pdbx_seq_one_letter_code
_entity_poly.pdbx_strand_id
1 'polypeptide(L)' 'MEHFFDLPVSYQEEELTFRGRLVTFGYAYKFYVIIEGQELVFEKDDEMNYRAINAAEHSKTISSELIEAVIESLQKIKE' A
#
# COMPACT_ATOMS: atom_id res chain seq x y z
N MET A 1 -4.65 8.53 -14.03
CA MET A 1 -6.07 8.28 -13.69
C MET A 1 -6.12 7.73 -12.28
N GLU A 2 -7.22 7.89 -11.56
CA GLU A 2 -7.34 7.40 -10.18
C GLU A 2 -8.46 6.36 -10.06
N HIS A 3 -8.22 5.31 -9.28
CA HIS A 3 -9.21 4.29 -8.96
C HIS A 3 -9.16 3.95 -7.47
N PHE A 4 -10.30 4.03 -6.78
CA PHE A 4 -10.41 3.71 -5.36
C PHE A 4 -10.89 2.27 -5.18
N PHE A 5 -10.34 1.58 -4.18
CA PHE A 5 -10.68 0.19 -3.89
C PHE A 5 -10.53 -0.08 -2.40
N ASP A 6 -11.14 -1.18 -1.94
CA ASP A 6 -10.89 -1.74 -0.62
C ASP A 6 -9.87 -2.88 -0.76
N LEU A 7 -8.85 -2.86 0.09
CA LEU A 7 -7.75 -3.82 0.11
C LEU A 7 -7.90 -4.75 1.33
N PRO A 8 -8.35 -6.00 1.15
CA PRO A 8 -8.29 -6.99 2.20
C PRO A 8 -6.83 -7.39 2.47
N VAL A 9 -6.44 -7.43 3.74
CA VAL A 9 -5.09 -7.76 4.21
C VAL A 9 -5.21 -8.75 5.37
N SER A 10 -4.57 -9.91 5.22
CA SER A 10 -4.42 -10.86 6.33
C SER A 10 -3.24 -10.44 7.20
N TYR A 11 -3.48 -10.14 8.48
CA TYR A 11 -2.47 -9.72 9.43
C TYR A 11 -2.75 -10.34 10.80
N GLN A 12 -1.79 -11.06 11.39
CA GLN A 12 -1.92 -11.68 12.71
C GLN A 12 -3.20 -12.51 12.92
N GLU A 13 -3.55 -13.36 11.94
CA GLU A 13 -4.77 -14.19 11.94
C GLU A 13 -6.09 -13.40 11.81
N GLU A 14 -6.02 -12.08 11.65
CA GLU A 14 -7.17 -11.21 11.39
C GLU A 14 -7.22 -10.79 9.91
N GLU A 15 -8.43 -10.51 9.42
CA GLU A 15 -8.64 -9.89 8.11
C GLU A 15 -8.97 -8.41 8.31
N LEU A 16 -8.02 -7.56 7.92
CA LEU A 16 -8.17 -6.11 7.93
C LEU A 16 -8.57 -5.63 6.54
N THR A 17 -9.32 -4.54 6.46
CA THR A 17 -9.64 -3.90 5.17
C THR A 17 -9.14 -2.46 5.20
N PHE A 18 -8.30 -2.11 4.24
CA PHE A 18 -7.77 -0.75 4.09
C PHE A 18 -8.30 -0.08 2.84
N ARG A 19 -8.51 1.23 2.92
CA ARG A 19 -8.90 2.02 1.75
C ARG A 19 -7.68 2.31 0.89
N GLY A 20 -7.73 1.88 -0.37
CA GLY A 20 -6.70 2.06 -1.38
C GLY A 20 -7.11 3.05 -2.47
N ARG A 21 -6.12 3.69 -3.07
CA ARG A 21 -6.23 4.47 -4.32
C ARG A 21 -5.06 4.11 -5.24
N LEU A 22 -5.37 3.55 -6.40
CA LEU A 22 -4.43 3.33 -7.49
C LEU A 22 -4.34 4.61 -8.32
N VAL A 23 -3.13 5.15 -8.47
CA VAL A 23 -2.86 6.33 -9.30
C VAL A 23 -1.91 5.92 -10.41
N THR A 24 -2.34 6.09 -11.65
CA THR A 24 -1.54 5.80 -12.86
C THR A 24 -1.04 7.09 -13.51
N PHE A 25 0.24 7.11 -13.91
CA PHE A 25 0.89 8.22 -14.59
C PHE A 25 1.91 7.71 -15.61
N GLY A 26 1.60 7.89 -16.91
CA GLY A 26 2.40 7.33 -17.99
C GLY A 26 2.43 5.79 -17.92
N TYR A 27 3.63 5.22 -17.84
CA TYR A 27 3.87 3.78 -17.73
C TYR A 27 4.06 3.28 -16.28
N ALA A 28 3.84 4.14 -15.30
CA ALA A 28 4.01 3.83 -13.89
C ALA A 28 2.70 3.97 -13.12
N TYR A 29 2.65 3.32 -11.97
CA TYR A 29 1.56 3.47 -11.01
C TYR A 29 2.06 3.43 -9.58
N LYS A 30 1.25 3.98 -8.68
CA LYS A 30 1.43 3.89 -7.23
C LYS A 30 0.12 3.52 -6.58
N PHE A 31 0.21 2.79 -5.48
CA PHE A 31 -0.90 2.63 -4.55
C PHE A 31 -0.75 3.58 -3.38
N TYR A 32 -1.84 4.21 -3.00
CA TYR A 32 -1.96 5.01 -1.79
C TYR A 32 -2.90 4.26 -0.87
N VAL A 33 -2.45 3.87 0.33
CA VAL A 33 -3.25 3.06 1.25
C VAL A 33 -3.32 3.77 2.60
N ILE A 34 -4.53 3.91 3.14
CA ILE A 34 -4.75 4.50 4.47
C ILE A 34 -4.60 3.41 5.53
N ILE A 35 -3.52 3.46 6.30
CA ILE A 35 -3.18 2.50 7.37
C ILE A 35 -3.07 3.28 8.68
N GLU A 36 -3.84 2.91 9.70
CA GLU A 36 -3.88 3.61 10.99
C GLU A 36 -4.10 5.13 10.89
N GLY A 37 -4.86 5.56 9.88
CA GLY A 37 -5.14 6.98 9.61
C GLY A 37 -4.02 7.72 8.87
N GLN A 38 -2.98 7.03 8.39
CA GLN A 38 -1.88 7.60 7.61
C GLN A 38 -1.92 7.07 6.17
N GLU A 39 -1.66 7.96 5.20
CA GLU A 39 -1.51 7.54 3.81
C GLU A 39 -0.06 7.10 3.56
N LEU A 40 0.12 5.81 3.27
CA LEU A 40 1.38 5.26 2.78
C LEU A 40 1.33 5.09 1.27
N VAL A 41 2.45 5.40 0.61
CA VAL A 41 2.61 5.27 -0.83
C VAL A 41 3.42 4.02 -1.14
N PHE A 42 2.90 3.15 -1.98
CA PHE A 42 3.56 1.94 -2.43
C PHE A 42 3.86 2.04 -3.92
N GLU A 43 5.12 1.80 -4.28
CA GLU A 43 5.59 1.84 -5.65
C GLU A 43 6.54 0.68 -5.90
N LYS A 44 6.69 0.27 -7.16
CA LYS A 44 7.74 -0.65 -7.56
C LYS A 44 9.09 0.08 -7.56
N ASP A 45 10.10 -0.55 -6.98
CA ASP A 45 11.49 -0.12 -7.09
C ASP A 45 12.12 -0.57 -8.42
N ASP A 46 13.41 -0.32 -8.58
CA ASP A 46 14.15 -0.65 -9.80
C ASP A 46 14.26 -2.18 -10.04
N GLU A 47 14.05 -2.99 -8.99
CA GLU A 47 14.03 -4.46 -9.03
C GLU A 47 12.60 -5.01 -9.16
N MET A 48 11.61 -4.13 -9.40
CA MET A 48 10.18 -4.46 -9.51
C MET A 48 9.53 -4.98 -8.23
N ASN A 49 10.17 -4.77 -7.07
CA ASN A 49 9.60 -5.08 -5.76
C ASN A 49 8.83 -3.87 -5.23
N TYR A 50 7.74 -4.10 -4.50
CA TYR A 50 7.05 -2.99 -3.84
C TYR A 50 7.86 -2.50 -2.64
N ARG A 51 7.97 -1.18 -2.52
CA ARG A 51 8.44 -0.48 -1.33
C ARG A 51 7.39 0.49 -0.82
N ALA A 52 7.34 0.67 0.49
CA ALA A 52 6.53 1.72 1.11
C ALA A 52 7.35 3.00 1.29
N ILE A 53 6.75 4.13 0.95
CA ILE A 53 7.27 5.48 1.17
C ILE A 53 6.28 6.18 2.08
N ASN A 54 6.79 6.70 3.18
CA ASN A 54 6.00 7.50 4.10
C ASN A 54 5.99 8.95 3.62
N ALA A 55 4.80 9.50 3.40
CA ALA A 55 4.65 10.88 2.92
C ALA A 55 4.74 11.91 4.07
N ALA A 56 4.69 11.50 5.35
CA ALA A 56 4.59 12.41 6.48
C ALA A 56 5.81 12.36 7.42
N GLU A 57 6.47 13.50 7.62
CA GLU A 57 7.67 13.68 8.48
C GLU A 57 7.40 13.49 9.99
N HIS A 58 6.13 13.43 10.41
CA HIS A 58 5.70 13.31 11.82
C HIS A 58 4.68 12.19 12.06
N SER A 59 4.76 11.11 11.28
CA SER A 59 3.80 10.01 11.39
C SER A 59 4.16 9.05 12.53
N LYS A 60 3.15 8.42 13.16
CA LYS A 60 3.35 7.23 14.00
C LYS A 60 4.10 6.17 13.19
N THR A 61 5.02 5.47 13.84
CA THR A 61 5.65 4.28 13.30
C THR A 61 4.60 3.19 13.07
N ILE A 62 4.31 2.90 11.81
CA ILE A 62 3.52 1.72 11.41
C ILE A 62 4.44 0.50 11.46
N SER A 63 3.94 -0.63 11.97
CA SER A 63 4.68 -1.89 12.04
C SER A 63 5.19 -2.32 10.67
N SER A 64 6.46 -2.71 10.57
CA SER A 64 7.03 -3.25 9.34
C SER A 64 6.31 -4.53 8.88
N GLU A 65 5.86 -5.36 9.82
CA GLU A 65 5.10 -6.59 9.51
C GLU A 65 3.75 -6.27 8.85
N LEU A 66 3.09 -5.18 9.27
CA LEU A 66 1.84 -4.75 8.67
C LEU A 66 2.08 -4.18 7.26
N ILE A 67 3.17 -3.44 7.08
CA ILE A 67 3.59 -2.94 5.76
C ILE A 67 3.87 -4.12 4.81
N GLU A 68 4.55 -5.16 5.28
CA GLU A 68 4.81 -6.38 4.51
C GLU A 68 3.50 -7.10 4.12
N ALA A 69 2.57 -7.28 5.05
CA ALA A 69 1.27 -7.90 4.76
C ALA A 69 0.46 -7.11 3.70
N VAL A 70 0.54 -5.77 3.74
CA VAL A 70 -0.06 -4.91 2.70
C VAL A 70 0.62 -5.12 1.35
N ILE A 71 1.96 -5.18 1.31
CA ILE A 71 2.71 -5.45 0.07
C ILE A 71 2.30 -6.80 -0.53
N GLU A 72 2.24 -7.86 0.26
CA GLU A 72 1.79 -9.19 -0.21
C GLU A 72 0.38 -9.15 -0.79
N SER A 73 -0.49 -8.32 -0.21
CA SER A 73 -1.86 -8.15 -0.68
C SER A 73 -1.91 -7.38 -2.01
N LEU A 74 -1.10 -6.32 -2.14
CA LEU A 74 -0.97 -5.56 -3.39
C LEU A 74 -0.36 -6.38 -4.53
N GLN A 75 0.56 -7.30 -4.25
CA GLN A 75 1.13 -8.21 -5.25
C GLN A 75 0.08 -9.15 -5.86
N LYS A 76 -1.01 -9.44 -5.14
CA LYS A 76 -2.10 -10.29 -5.63
C LYS A 76 -3.08 -9.52 -6.51
N ILE A 77 -3.05 -8.19 -6.49
CA ILE A 77 -3.81 -7.36 -7.44
C ILE A 77 -3.15 -7.53 -8.79
N LYS A 78 -3.81 -8.29 -9.67
CA LYS A 78 -3.37 -8.42 -11.06
C LYS A 78 -3.66 -7.12 -11.81
N GLU A 79 -2.64 -6.64 -12.51
CA GLU A 79 -2.71 -5.57 -13.51
C GLU A 79 -3.70 -5.92 -14.63
#